data_AF-A0A2W4JUA9-F1
#
_entry.id   AF-A0A2W4JUA9-F1
#
_cell.length_a   1.000
_cell.length_b   1.000
_cell.length_c   1.000
_cell.angle_alpha   90.00
_cell.angle_beta   90.00
_cell.angle_gamma   90.00
#
_symmetry.space_group_name_H-M   'P 1'
#
loop_
_entity.id
_entity.type
_entity.pdbx_description
1 polymer ?
#
loop_
_entity_poly.entity_id
_entity_poly.type
_entity_poly.pdbx_seq_one_letter_code
_entity_poly.pdbx_strand_id
1 'polypeptide(L)'
;MPPSTRSTFAGYGVDVPVALSDEPGGEVEPDAPLPALVAGWLRGQTGATSVHVELVPPGYPPDECIGLGRRLADAAQRSAVPGPGVLLVLGDGSIRHGERAPARPDERAPAFEARVAAALAKADAAALSSIEPELAADMGAMGRAAWQVAAGVLGDDRWVSKLLYSDAPFGVGYHVATWERP
;
A
#
# COMPACT_ATOMS: atom_id res chain seq x y z
N MET A 1 -12.65 5.52 1.43
CA MET A 1 -12.90 6.66 2.33
C MET A 1 -13.06 7.91 1.49
N PRO A 2 -14.06 8.76 1.79
CA PRO A 2 -14.35 9.93 0.98
C PRO A 2 -13.22 10.98 1.08
N PRO A 3 -12.95 11.77 0.02
CA PRO A 3 -11.92 12.82 0.05
C PRO A 3 -12.15 13.90 1.11
N SER A 4 -13.38 14.05 1.61
CA SER A 4 -13.73 14.99 2.69
C SER A 4 -13.29 14.52 4.08
N THR A 5 -12.72 13.31 4.23
CA THR A 5 -12.30 12.82 5.54
C THR A 5 -11.10 13.59 6.08
N ARG A 6 -11.15 13.91 7.38
CA ARG A 6 -10.07 14.51 8.16
C ARG A 6 -9.77 13.64 9.38
N SER A 7 -8.53 13.60 9.81
CA SER A 7 -8.12 12.82 10.98
C SER A 7 -6.80 13.34 11.54
N THR A 8 -6.20 12.62 12.48
CA THR A 8 -4.90 12.94 13.08
C THR A 8 -4.15 11.66 13.46
N PHE A 9 -2.83 11.74 13.51
CA PHE A 9 -1.99 10.70 14.10
C PHE A 9 -2.07 10.64 15.64
N ALA A 10 -2.97 11.39 16.30
CA ALA A 10 -3.06 11.41 17.76
C ALA A 10 -3.23 10.01 18.39
N GLY A 11 -3.94 9.09 17.72
CA GLY A 11 -4.07 7.68 18.13
C GLY A 11 -2.74 6.89 18.09
N TYR A 12 -1.74 7.41 17.38
CA TYR A 12 -0.36 6.89 17.30
C TYR A 12 0.63 7.70 18.17
N GLY A 13 0.13 8.59 19.03
CA GLY A 13 0.93 9.33 20.02
C GLY A 13 1.51 10.66 19.51
N VAL A 14 1.15 11.13 18.33
CA VAL A 14 1.56 12.44 17.81
C VAL A 14 0.39 13.16 17.13
N ASP A 15 0.04 14.36 17.58
CA ASP A 15 -1.08 15.10 17.01
C ASP A 15 -0.68 15.83 15.71
N VAL A 16 -0.58 15.06 14.63
CA VAL A 16 -0.38 15.59 13.27
C VAL A 16 -1.70 15.49 12.51
N PRO A 17 -2.40 16.63 12.29
CA PRO A 17 -3.63 16.65 11.52
C PRO A 17 -3.39 16.28 10.06
N VAL A 18 -4.32 15.52 9.48
CA VAL A 18 -4.32 15.12 8.07
C VAL A 18 -5.70 15.31 7.46
N ALA A 19 -5.73 15.54 6.14
CA ALA A 19 -6.94 15.61 5.36
C ALA A 19 -6.73 14.91 4.02
N LEU A 20 -7.76 14.24 3.52
CA LEU A 20 -7.72 13.58 2.21
C LEU A 20 -7.97 14.56 1.04
N SER A 21 -8.28 15.83 1.32
CA SER A 21 -8.37 16.92 0.35
C SER A 21 -7.94 18.26 0.97
N ASP A 22 -7.63 19.26 0.13
CA ASP A 22 -7.45 20.66 0.55
C ASP A 22 -8.76 21.46 0.70
N GLU A 23 -9.87 20.90 0.25
CA GLU A 23 -11.18 21.53 0.40
C GLU A 23 -11.49 21.79 1.88
N PRO A 24 -11.90 23.02 2.24
CA PRO A 24 -12.22 23.34 3.62
C PRO A 24 -13.49 22.62 4.08
N GLY A 25 -13.52 22.26 5.36
CA GLY A 25 -14.60 21.45 5.93
C GLY A 25 -14.30 19.95 5.85
N GLY A 26 -15.28 19.11 6.16
CA GLY A 26 -15.10 17.66 6.16
C GLY A 26 -15.39 17.00 7.50
N GLU A 27 -15.69 15.70 7.44
CA GLU A 27 -16.03 14.90 8.61
C GLU A 27 -14.73 14.43 9.28
N VAL A 28 -14.66 14.62 10.60
CA VAL A 28 -13.56 14.10 11.40
C VAL A 28 -13.82 12.62 11.62
N GLU A 29 -12.88 11.79 11.19
CA GLU A 29 -12.85 10.35 11.45
C GLU A 29 -11.72 10.09 12.46
N PRO A 30 -12.01 10.03 13.77
CA PRO A 30 -10.98 9.88 14.79
C PRO A 30 -10.19 8.57 14.67
N ASP A 31 -10.83 7.52 14.16
CA ASP A 31 -10.28 6.16 14.10
C ASP A 31 -9.86 5.77 12.67
N ALA A 32 -9.50 6.76 11.85
CA ALA A 32 -9.05 6.51 10.49
C ALA A 32 -7.85 5.55 10.49
N PRO A 33 -7.86 4.49 9.67
CA PRO A 33 -6.80 3.49 9.69
C PRO A 33 -5.48 4.09 9.21
N LEU A 34 -4.35 3.60 9.72
CA LEU A 34 -3.01 4.12 9.41
C LEU A 34 -2.74 4.38 7.92
N PRO A 35 -3.12 3.49 6.96
CA PRO A 35 -2.92 3.78 5.54
C PRO A 35 -3.63 5.06 5.06
N ALA A 36 -4.81 5.37 5.60
CA ALA A 36 -5.53 6.60 5.27
C ALA A 36 -4.83 7.83 5.86
N LEU A 37 -4.29 7.72 7.08
CA LEU A 37 -3.51 8.79 7.70
C LEU A 37 -2.25 9.11 6.88
N VAL A 38 -1.51 8.07 6.47
CA VAL A 38 -0.32 8.19 5.62
C VAL A 38 -0.66 8.79 4.26
N ALA A 39 -1.76 8.37 3.63
CA ALA A 39 -2.21 8.93 2.36
C ALA A 39 -2.54 10.44 2.47
N GLY A 40 -3.28 10.85 3.50
CA GLY A 40 -3.59 12.26 3.75
C GLY A 40 -2.36 13.11 4.07
N TRP A 41 -1.42 12.55 4.84
CA TRP A 41 -0.15 13.21 5.12
C TRP A 41 0.68 13.42 3.84
N LEU A 42 0.85 12.39 3.01
CA LEU A 42 1.58 12.49 1.74
C LEU A 42 0.90 13.43 0.74
N ARG A 43 -0.44 13.46 0.70
CA ARG A 43 -1.20 14.47 -0.04
C ARG A 43 -0.81 15.88 0.40
N GLY A 44 -0.74 16.12 1.71
CA GLY A 44 -0.29 17.38 2.30
C GLY A 44 1.14 17.75 1.93
N GLN A 45 2.07 16.78 1.94
CA GLN A 45 3.48 17.01 1.61
C GLN A 45 3.72 17.31 0.12
N THR A 46 2.89 16.77 -0.76
CA THR A 46 3.05 16.91 -2.22
C THR A 46 2.23 18.06 -2.82
N GLY A 47 1.25 18.58 -2.07
CA GLY A 47 0.33 19.61 -2.56
C GLY A 47 -0.74 19.10 -3.52
N ALA A 48 -0.90 17.78 -3.68
CA ALA A 48 -1.93 17.18 -4.53
C ALA A 48 -3.34 17.55 -4.03
N THR A 49 -4.27 18.02 -4.85
CA THR A 49 -5.58 18.53 -4.38
C THR A 49 -6.32 17.53 -3.48
N SER A 50 -6.46 16.28 -3.90
CA SER A 50 -7.13 15.25 -3.12
C SER A 50 -6.53 13.85 -3.33
N VAL A 51 -6.85 12.94 -2.43
CA VAL A 51 -6.56 11.51 -2.53
C VAL A 51 -7.82 10.72 -2.19
N HIS A 52 -8.15 9.76 -3.05
CA HIS A 52 -9.20 8.79 -2.77
C HIS A 52 -8.56 7.52 -2.17
N VAL A 53 -9.10 7.04 -1.05
CA VAL A 53 -8.53 5.89 -0.34
C VAL A 53 -9.43 4.68 -0.49
N GLU A 54 -8.93 3.62 -1.10
CA GLU A 54 -9.58 2.30 -1.11
C GLU A 54 -8.97 1.42 -0.02
N LEU A 55 -9.79 1.04 0.98
CA LEU A 55 -9.37 0.14 2.04
C LEU A 55 -9.60 -1.30 1.61
N VAL A 56 -8.51 -2.06 1.50
CA VAL A 56 -8.56 -3.46 1.06
C VAL A 56 -8.31 -4.36 2.28
N PRO A 57 -9.26 -5.23 2.66
CA PRO A 57 -9.08 -6.11 3.80
C PRO A 57 -7.87 -7.06 3.61
N PRO A 58 -7.09 -7.35 4.67
CA PRO A 58 -5.95 -8.28 4.59
C PRO A 58 -6.31 -9.70 4.15
N GLY A 59 -7.59 -10.10 4.26
CA GLY A 59 -8.12 -11.38 3.78
C GLY A 59 -8.84 -11.30 2.42
N TYR A 60 -8.78 -10.17 1.72
CA TYR A 60 -9.51 -10.00 0.46
C TYR A 60 -9.04 -11.01 -0.60
N PRO A 61 -9.94 -11.71 -1.31
CA PRO A 61 -9.57 -12.80 -2.22
C PRO A 61 -8.61 -12.34 -3.32
N PRO A 62 -7.62 -13.15 -3.73
CA PRO A 62 -6.64 -12.77 -4.76
C PRO A 62 -7.27 -12.25 -6.05
N ASP A 63 -8.26 -12.96 -6.60
CA ASP A 63 -8.93 -12.56 -7.85
C ASP A 63 -9.67 -11.23 -7.73
N GLU A 64 -10.26 -10.95 -6.57
CA GLU A 64 -10.92 -9.68 -6.27
C GLU A 64 -9.91 -8.53 -6.12
N CYS A 65 -8.74 -8.80 -5.51
CA CYS A 65 -7.65 -7.83 -5.43
C CYS A 65 -7.17 -7.45 -6.85
N ILE A 66 -6.87 -8.45 -7.68
CA ILE A 66 -6.41 -8.26 -9.06
C ILE A 66 -7.49 -7.55 -9.88
N GLY A 67 -8.76 -7.95 -9.73
CA GLY A 67 -9.90 -7.32 -10.39
C GLY A 67 -10.07 -5.85 -9.99
N LEU A 68 -9.87 -5.51 -8.72
CA LEU A 68 -9.87 -4.12 -8.26
C LEU A 68 -8.73 -3.32 -8.91
N GLY A 69 -7.53 -3.88 -8.97
CA GLY A 69 -6.39 -3.24 -9.64
C GLY A 69 -6.67 -2.90 -11.09
N ARG A 70 -7.24 -3.85 -11.84
CA ARG A 70 -7.66 -3.62 -13.23
C ARG A 70 -8.68 -2.49 -13.35
N ARG A 71 -9.69 -2.46 -12.49
CA ARG A 71 -10.70 -1.38 -12.48
C ARG A 71 -10.09 -0.01 -12.18
N LEU A 72 -9.09 0.06 -11.30
CA LEU A 72 -8.37 1.29 -10.99
C LEU A 72 -7.53 1.78 -12.18
N ALA A 73 -6.80 0.88 -12.84
CA ALA A 73 -6.04 1.21 -14.05
C ALA A 73 -6.95 1.73 -15.18
N ASP A 74 -8.06 1.03 -15.41
CA ASP A 74 -9.10 1.40 -16.36
C ASP A 74 -9.72 2.77 -16.05
N ALA A 75 -10.02 3.04 -14.78
CA ALA A 75 -10.57 4.33 -14.34
C ALA A 75 -9.55 5.47 -14.55
N ALA A 76 -8.27 5.22 -14.26
CA ALA A 76 -7.21 6.20 -14.49
C ALA A 76 -7.06 6.56 -15.97
N GLN A 77 -7.17 5.58 -16.88
CA GLN A 77 -7.11 5.81 -18.33
C GLN A 77 -8.31 6.60 -18.87
N ARG A 78 -9.48 6.46 -18.25
CA ARG A 78 -10.71 7.17 -18.63
C ARG A 78 -10.90 8.52 -17.94
N SER A 79 -10.05 8.85 -16.98
CA SER A 79 -10.17 10.08 -16.21
C SER A 79 -10.06 11.30 -17.11
N ALA A 80 -11.03 12.21 -17.00
CA ALA A 80 -10.98 13.51 -17.67
C ALA A 80 -10.10 14.52 -16.92
N VAL A 81 -9.58 14.16 -15.73
CA VAL A 81 -8.69 15.01 -14.94
C VAL A 81 -7.32 15.05 -15.61
N PRO A 82 -6.81 16.25 -15.97
CA PRO A 82 -5.49 16.38 -16.56
C PRO A 82 -4.37 15.98 -15.58
N GLY A 83 -3.38 15.24 -16.06
CA GLY A 83 -2.18 14.87 -15.31
C GLY A 83 -1.96 13.36 -15.22
N PRO A 84 -0.79 12.93 -14.71
CA PRO A 84 -0.53 11.51 -14.50
C PRO A 84 -1.42 10.96 -13.39
N GLY A 85 -2.08 9.82 -13.64
CA GLY A 85 -2.73 9.06 -12.58
C GLY A 85 -1.67 8.49 -11.64
N VAL A 86 -1.70 8.89 -10.37
CA VAL A 86 -0.79 8.39 -9.33
C VAL A 86 -1.55 7.41 -8.44
N LEU A 87 -0.98 6.23 -8.22
CA LEU A 87 -1.50 5.25 -7.28
C LEU A 87 -0.50 5.03 -6.15
N LEU A 88 -0.97 5.18 -4.92
CA LEU A 88 -0.24 4.83 -3.71
C LEU A 88 -0.77 3.51 -3.16
N VAL A 89 0.11 2.51 -3.04
CA VAL A 89 -0.20 1.20 -2.46
C VAL A 89 0.49 1.12 -1.11
N LEU A 90 -0.29 0.95 -0.03
CA LEU A 90 0.21 0.87 1.34
C LEU A 90 -0.08 -0.51 1.92
N GLY A 91 0.93 -1.16 2.48
CA GLY A 91 0.80 -2.47 3.08
C GLY A 91 2.09 -2.94 3.71
N ASP A 92 2.00 -3.46 4.93
CA ASP A 92 3.15 -3.94 5.70
C ASP A 92 3.59 -5.34 5.28
N GLY A 93 4.90 -5.59 5.40
CA GLY A 93 5.49 -6.92 5.33
C GLY A 93 5.24 -7.75 6.59
N SER A 94 5.97 -8.84 6.71
CA SER A 94 5.91 -9.76 7.84
C SER A 94 6.26 -9.06 9.14
N ILE A 95 5.44 -9.27 10.18
CA ILE A 95 5.69 -8.85 11.57
C ILE A 95 6.46 -9.92 12.38
N ARG A 96 7.08 -10.89 11.70
CA ARG A 96 7.73 -12.07 12.30
C ARG A 96 9.23 -12.13 11.98
N HIS A 97 9.82 -11.00 11.57
CA HIS A 97 11.20 -10.94 11.08
C HIS A 97 12.23 -10.76 12.21
N GLY A 98 12.84 -11.86 12.64
CA GLY A 98 13.95 -11.86 13.61
C GLY A 98 13.53 -11.52 15.04
N GLU A 99 14.50 -11.37 15.96
CA GLU A 99 14.23 -11.29 17.40
C GLU A 99 13.46 -10.03 17.85
N ARG A 100 13.48 -8.97 17.04
CA ARG A 100 12.75 -7.73 17.31
C ARG A 100 11.30 -7.75 16.81
N ALA A 101 10.86 -8.88 16.26
CA ALA A 101 9.53 -9.04 15.70
C ALA A 101 8.42 -8.77 16.73
N PRO A 102 7.37 -8.01 16.37
CA PRO A 102 6.19 -7.83 17.22
C PRO A 102 5.45 -9.14 17.53
N ALA A 103 5.51 -10.12 16.62
CA ALA A 103 4.97 -11.46 16.82
C ALA A 103 6.10 -12.50 16.93
N ARG A 104 5.77 -13.73 17.36
CA ARG A 104 6.75 -14.82 17.49
C ARG A 104 7.56 -14.95 16.20
N PRO A 105 8.90 -14.86 16.21
CA PRO A 105 9.70 -14.94 15.00
C PRO A 105 9.42 -16.21 14.19
N ASP A 106 9.54 -16.12 12.87
CA ASP A 106 9.46 -17.26 11.95
C ASP A 106 10.70 -17.28 11.06
N GLU A 107 11.35 -18.44 10.96
CA GLU A 107 12.55 -18.61 10.13
C GLU A 107 12.26 -18.41 8.63
N ARG A 108 10.99 -18.52 8.21
CA ARG A 108 10.55 -18.26 6.83
C ARG A 108 10.45 -16.77 6.51
N ALA A 109 10.35 -15.89 7.51
CA ALA A 109 10.09 -14.47 7.30
C ALA A 109 11.14 -13.76 6.42
N PRO A 110 12.47 -13.96 6.61
CA PRO A 110 13.46 -13.33 5.74
C PRO A 110 13.32 -13.73 4.26
N ALA A 111 13.01 -15.00 3.98
CA ALA A 111 12.82 -15.49 2.62
C ALA A 111 11.53 -14.96 1.99
N PHE A 112 10.46 -14.86 2.78
CA PHE A 112 9.20 -14.22 2.36
C PHE A 112 9.42 -12.75 2.00
N GLU A 113 10.09 -11.98 2.86
CA GLU A 113 10.42 -10.57 2.62
C GLU A 113 11.30 -10.38 1.38
N ALA A 114 12.33 -11.22 1.21
CA ALA A 114 13.18 -11.18 0.03
C ALA A 114 12.40 -11.41 -1.28
N ARG A 115 11.40 -12.31 -1.26
CA ARG A 115 10.51 -12.55 -2.41
C ARG A 115 9.64 -11.32 -2.70
N VAL A 116 9.06 -10.70 -1.67
CA VAL A 116 8.27 -9.47 -1.81
C VAL A 116 9.12 -8.33 -2.36
N ALA A 117 10.30 -8.09 -1.77
CA ALA A 117 11.24 -7.07 -2.20
C ALA A 117 11.66 -7.26 -3.67
N ALA A 118 11.97 -8.49 -4.09
CA ALA A 118 12.35 -8.80 -5.46
C ALA A 118 11.20 -8.54 -6.45
N ALA A 119 9.96 -8.87 -6.06
CA ALA A 119 8.77 -8.62 -6.88
C ALA A 119 8.53 -7.12 -7.04
N LEU A 120 8.60 -6.35 -5.94
CA LEU A 120 8.43 -4.90 -5.95
C LEU A 120 9.54 -4.19 -6.74
N ALA A 121 10.79 -4.64 -6.62
CA ALA A 121 11.93 -4.07 -7.33
C ALA A 121 11.82 -4.17 -8.87
N LYS A 122 11.07 -5.16 -9.36
CA LYS A 122 10.91 -5.47 -10.80
C LYS A 122 9.54 -5.12 -11.36
N ALA A 123 8.63 -4.58 -10.54
CA ALA A 123 7.23 -4.44 -10.90
C ALA A 123 6.64 -5.79 -11.42
N ASP A 124 6.97 -6.89 -10.74
CA ASP A 124 6.64 -8.25 -11.18
C ASP A 124 5.21 -8.62 -10.77
N ALA A 125 4.25 -8.35 -11.66
CA ALA A 125 2.83 -8.63 -11.43
C ALA A 125 2.56 -10.11 -11.14
N ALA A 126 3.29 -11.03 -11.76
CA ALA A 126 3.10 -12.47 -11.57
C ALA A 126 3.62 -12.93 -10.20
N ALA A 127 4.75 -12.39 -9.75
CA ALA A 127 5.27 -12.69 -8.43
C ALA A 127 4.38 -12.14 -7.31
N LEU A 128 3.85 -10.92 -7.48
CA LEU A 128 2.91 -10.30 -6.54
C LEU A 128 1.56 -11.03 -6.50
N SER A 129 1.03 -11.44 -7.66
CA SER A 129 -0.24 -12.17 -7.74
C SER A 129 -0.16 -13.58 -7.13
N SER A 130 1.01 -14.22 -7.15
CA SER A 130 1.23 -15.56 -6.59
C SER A 130 1.62 -15.59 -5.11
N ILE A 131 1.46 -14.48 -4.37
CA ILE A 131 1.64 -14.50 -2.92
C ILE A 131 0.41 -15.18 -2.27
N GLU A 132 0.62 -16.38 -1.74
CA GLU A 132 -0.43 -17.20 -1.16
C GLU A 132 -1.04 -16.54 0.10
N PRO A 133 -2.39 -16.46 0.20
CA PRO A 133 -3.07 -15.88 1.36
C PRO A 133 -2.68 -16.51 2.70
N GLU A 134 -2.57 -17.84 2.74
CA GLU A 134 -2.21 -18.57 3.96
C GLU A 134 -0.77 -18.27 4.39
N LEU A 135 0.17 -18.23 3.45
CA LEU A 135 1.56 -17.89 3.76
C LEU A 135 1.69 -16.43 4.25
N ALA A 136 1.00 -15.49 3.60
CA ALA A 136 1.00 -14.10 4.05
C ALA A 136 0.41 -13.97 5.46
N ALA A 137 -0.68 -14.68 5.76
CA ALA A 137 -1.29 -14.72 7.09
C ALA A 137 -0.35 -15.34 8.14
N ASP A 138 0.31 -16.46 7.82
CA ASP A 138 1.34 -17.10 8.65
C ASP A 138 2.47 -16.15 9.02
N MET A 139 2.89 -15.31 8.07
CA MET A 139 3.93 -14.30 8.25
C MET A 139 3.42 -13.01 8.92
N GLY A 140 2.10 -12.85 9.07
CA GLY A 140 1.45 -11.62 9.52
C GLY A 140 1.64 -10.44 8.56
N ALA A 141 1.83 -10.71 7.27
CA ALA A 141 2.04 -9.71 6.23
C ALA A 141 0.70 -9.15 5.74
N MET A 142 0.29 -8.03 6.33
CA MET A 142 -1.02 -7.41 6.07
C MET A 142 -1.11 -6.76 4.68
N GLY A 143 0.03 -6.47 4.05
CA GLY A 143 0.11 -5.81 2.75
C GLY A 143 -0.26 -6.67 1.54
N ARG A 144 -0.37 -8.00 1.69
CA ARG A 144 -0.60 -8.92 0.56
C ARG A 144 -1.77 -8.52 -0.33
N ALA A 145 -2.90 -8.14 0.26
CA ALA A 145 -4.08 -7.73 -0.52
C ALA A 145 -3.79 -6.51 -1.40
N ALA A 146 -3.17 -5.47 -0.82
CA ALA A 146 -2.82 -4.25 -1.53
C ALA A 146 -1.78 -4.50 -2.63
N TRP A 147 -0.78 -5.37 -2.39
CA TRP A 147 0.20 -5.74 -3.41
C TRP A 147 -0.43 -6.48 -4.59
N GLN A 148 -1.47 -7.29 -4.36
CA GLN A 148 -2.22 -7.95 -5.43
C GLN A 148 -3.15 -6.99 -6.20
N VAL A 149 -3.64 -5.94 -5.55
CA VAL A 149 -4.24 -4.80 -6.28
C VAL A 149 -3.21 -4.15 -7.19
N ALA A 150 -1.99 -3.91 -6.68
CA ALA A 150 -0.90 -3.37 -7.46
C ALA A 150 -0.57 -4.26 -8.68
N ALA A 151 -0.57 -5.59 -8.50
CA ALA A 151 -0.41 -6.55 -9.61
C ALA A 151 -1.48 -6.39 -10.70
N GLY A 152 -2.74 -6.16 -10.31
CA GLY A 152 -3.83 -5.90 -11.26
C GLY A 152 -3.66 -4.59 -12.05
N VAL A 153 -3.00 -3.59 -11.47
CA VAL A 153 -2.67 -2.32 -12.12
C VAL A 153 -1.49 -2.46 -13.08
N LEU A 154 -0.47 -3.23 -12.67
CA LEU A 154 0.69 -3.53 -13.50
C LEU A 154 0.30 -4.28 -14.77
N GLY A 155 -0.56 -5.29 -14.65
CA GLY A 155 -0.97 -6.13 -15.78
C GLY A 155 0.23 -6.73 -16.51
N ASP A 156 0.16 -6.75 -17.84
CA ASP A 156 1.28 -7.17 -18.72
C ASP A 156 2.09 -5.95 -19.24
N ASP A 157 1.84 -4.75 -18.70
CA ASP A 157 2.50 -3.52 -19.14
C ASP A 157 3.96 -3.48 -18.68
N ARG A 158 4.79 -2.71 -19.40
CA ARG A 158 6.18 -2.44 -19.01
C ARG A 158 6.27 -1.22 -18.11
N TRP A 159 7.06 -1.34 -17.06
CA TRP A 159 7.29 -0.29 -16.05
C TRP A 159 8.78 -0.10 -15.81
N VAL A 160 9.18 1.16 -15.61
CA VAL A 160 10.49 1.52 -15.07
C VAL A 160 10.37 1.47 -13.55
N SER A 161 11.05 0.50 -12.92
CA SER A 161 10.94 0.24 -11.49
C SER A 161 12.21 0.60 -10.73
N LYS A 162 12.04 1.07 -9.48
CA LYS A 162 13.14 1.31 -8.55
C LYS A 162 12.74 0.90 -7.14
N LEU A 163 13.55 0.07 -6.49
CA LEU A 163 13.45 -0.19 -5.06
C LEU A 163 14.26 0.89 -4.32
N LEU A 164 13.60 1.67 -3.48
CA LEU A 164 14.18 2.78 -2.72
C LEU A 164 14.60 2.35 -1.32
N TYR A 165 13.88 1.40 -0.72
CA TYR A 165 14.13 0.91 0.62
C TYR A 165 13.60 -0.52 0.77
N SER A 166 14.31 -1.36 1.54
CA SER A 166 13.92 -2.73 1.89
C SER A 166 14.71 -3.16 3.13
N ASP A 167 14.07 -3.19 4.28
CA ASP A 167 14.67 -3.66 5.54
C ASP A 167 13.60 -4.00 6.58
N ALA A 168 14.00 -4.56 7.72
CA ALA A 168 13.13 -4.85 8.86
C ALA A 168 13.68 -4.31 10.20
N PRO A 169 13.93 -2.99 10.34
CA PRO A 169 14.57 -2.39 11.51
C PRO A 169 13.83 -2.65 12.83
N PHE A 170 12.51 -2.81 12.76
CA PHE A 170 11.62 -3.07 13.90
C PHE A 170 11.05 -4.49 13.91
N GLY A 171 11.69 -5.41 13.19
CA GLY A 171 11.19 -6.78 13.00
C GLY A 171 9.91 -6.89 12.16
N VAL A 172 9.55 -5.80 11.48
CA VAL A 172 8.48 -5.71 10.47
C VAL A 172 9.13 -5.42 9.12
N GLY A 173 8.74 -6.15 8.07
CA GLY A 173 9.22 -5.90 6.71
C GLY A 173 8.68 -4.59 6.13
N TYR A 174 9.59 -3.69 5.71
CA TYR A 174 9.25 -2.42 5.09
C TYR A 174 9.93 -2.28 3.73
N HIS A 175 9.11 -2.08 2.69
CA HIS A 175 9.57 -1.90 1.30
C HIS A 175 9.03 -0.60 0.74
N VAL A 176 9.86 0.13 0.00
CA VAL A 176 9.44 1.31 -0.76
C VAL A 176 9.94 1.14 -2.19
N ALA A 177 9.01 1.11 -3.14
CA ALA A 177 9.32 1.03 -4.57
C ALA A 177 8.50 2.07 -5.36
N THR A 178 9.06 2.53 -6.47
CA THR A 178 8.38 3.40 -7.43
C THR A 178 8.35 2.72 -8.79
N TRP A 179 7.22 2.86 -9.49
CA TRP A 179 7.02 2.35 -10.84
C TRP A 179 6.46 3.46 -11.71
N GLU A 180 7.10 3.70 -12.85
CA GLU A 180 6.69 4.71 -13.81
C GLU A 180 6.50 4.09 -15.18
N ARG A 181 5.54 4.60 -15.95
CA ARG A 181 5.43 4.22 -17.36
C ARG A 181 6.62 4.83 -18.12
N PRO A 182 7.21 4.09 -19.07
CA PRO A 182 8.34 4.58 -19.87
C PRO A 182 7.97 5.75 -20.78
#